data_AF-A0A520AAZ4-F1
#
_entry.id   AF-A0A520AAZ4-F1
#
_cell.length_a   1.000
_cell.length_b   1.000
_cell.length_c   1.000
_cell.angle_alpha   90.00
_cell.angle_beta   90.00
_cell.angle_gamma   90.00
#
_symmetry.space_group_name_H-M   'P 1'
#
loop_
_entity.id
_entity.type
_entity.pdbx_description
1 polymer ?
#
loop_
_entity_poly.entity_id
_entity_poly.type
_entity_poly.pdbx_seq_one_letter_code
_entity_poly.pdbx_strand_id
1 'polypeptide(L)'
;DNVDVQLYEGLTVDFCRKINAKYMVRGIRSASDFEYERAIAQINQTMMPEVETILLLSKPEYSAISSTIVRDILRNNGDVSPFVPKELIKFL
;
A
#
# COMPACT_ATOMS: atom_id res chain seq x y z
N ASP A 1 -14.78 6.16 -13.22
CA ASP A 1 -14.71 4.68 -13.25
C ASP A 1 -13.36 4.19 -13.79
N ASN A 2 -12.26 4.47 -13.07
CA ASN A 2 -10.89 4.07 -13.46
C ASN A 2 -10.15 3.31 -12.33
N VAL A 3 -10.90 2.78 -11.37
CA VAL A 3 -10.36 2.06 -10.21
C VAL A 3 -11.08 0.73 -10.14
N ASP A 4 -10.31 -0.35 -10.08
CA ASP A 4 -10.79 -1.72 -9.92
C ASP A 4 -10.11 -2.36 -8.71
N VAL A 5 -10.82 -3.23 -8.00
CA VAL A 5 -10.32 -3.90 -6.79
C VAL A 5 -10.31 -5.40 -7.06
N GLN A 6 -9.11 -5.98 -7.09
CA GLN A 6 -8.91 -7.40 -7.31
C GLN A 6 -8.09 -8.03 -6.18
N LEU A 7 -8.44 -9.27 -5.84
CA LEU A 7 -7.65 -10.11 -4.96
C LEU A 7 -6.64 -10.92 -5.79
N TYR A 8 -5.44 -11.11 -5.26
CA TYR A 8 -4.44 -11.98 -5.84
C TYR A 8 -3.69 -12.74 -4.75
N GLU A 9 -3.09 -13.86 -5.14
CA GLU A 9 -2.21 -14.68 -4.30
C GLU A 9 -0.89 -14.91 -5.04
N GLY A 10 0.17 -15.20 -4.29
CA GLY A 10 1.51 -15.38 -4.85
C GLY A 10 2.25 -14.05 -5.06
N LEU A 11 3.14 -14.01 -6.06
CA LEU A 11 4.02 -12.87 -6.30
C LEU A 11 3.27 -11.71 -6.95
N THR A 12 3.46 -10.50 -6.43
CA THR A 12 2.86 -9.27 -6.97
C THR A 12 3.23 -9.03 -8.44
N VAL A 13 4.47 -9.35 -8.84
CA VAL A 13 4.92 -9.22 -10.24
C VAL A 13 4.15 -10.14 -11.19
N ASP A 14 3.79 -11.35 -10.76
CA ASP A 14 3.00 -12.26 -11.59
C ASP A 14 1.57 -11.75 -11.77
N PHE A 15 1.00 -11.16 -10.72
CA PHE A 15 -0.28 -10.46 -10.82
C PHE A 15 -0.20 -9.28 -11.79
N CYS A 16 0.82 -8.43 -11.68
CA CYS A 16 1.05 -7.33 -12.64
C CYS A 16 1.13 -7.83 -14.08
N ARG A 17 1.80 -8.97 -14.32
CA ARG A 17 1.88 -9.60 -15.65
C ARG A 17 0.52 -10.03 -16.16
N LYS A 18 -0.28 -10.69 -15.31
CA LYS A 18 -1.63 -11.18 -15.63
C LYS A 18 -2.55 -10.06 -16.10
N ILE A 19 -2.46 -8.88 -15.48
CA ILE A 19 -3.28 -7.72 -15.85
C ILE A 19 -2.60 -6.76 -16.83
N ASN A 20 -1.41 -7.13 -17.35
CA ASN A 20 -0.58 -6.30 -18.23
C ASN A 20 -0.28 -4.90 -17.65
N ALA A 21 -0.10 -4.81 -16.33
CA ALA A 21 0.31 -3.57 -15.68
C ALA A 21 1.75 -3.23 -16.09
N LYS A 22 2.02 -1.92 -16.25
CA LYS A 22 3.36 -1.38 -16.54
C LYS A 22 3.96 -0.61 -15.37
N TYR A 23 3.13 -0.21 -14.42
CA TYR A 23 3.54 0.59 -13.28
C TYR A 23 2.96 -0.01 -12.00
N MET A 24 3.79 -0.05 -10.95
CA MET A 24 3.38 -0.37 -9.60
C MET A 24 3.59 0.85 -8.72
N VAL A 25 2.53 1.35 -8.10
CA VAL A 25 2.58 2.52 -7.23
C VAL A 25 2.66 2.07 -5.77
N ARG A 26 3.62 2.60 -5.02
CA ARG A 26 3.82 2.30 -3.59
C ARG A 26 3.92 3.61 -2.80
N GLY A 27 3.23 3.67 -1.67
CA GLY A 27 3.31 4.82 -0.76
C GLY A 27 4.40 4.63 0.28
N ILE A 28 5.18 5.68 0.54
CA ILE A 28 6.20 5.72 1.61
C ILE A 28 5.89 6.87 2.57
N ARG A 29 6.09 6.64 3.87
CA ARG A 29 5.80 7.65 4.93
C ARG A 29 7.05 8.14 5.64
N SER A 30 8.15 7.39 5.56
CA SER A 30 9.39 7.64 6.28
C SER A 30 10.60 7.14 5.49
N ALA A 31 11.80 7.48 5.97
CA ALA A 31 13.05 6.95 5.41
C ALA A 31 13.14 5.41 5.53
N SER A 32 12.59 4.82 6.60
CA SER A 32 12.58 3.36 6.75
C SER A 32 11.65 2.68 5.74
N ASP A 33 10.48 3.27 5.48
CA ASP A 33 9.57 2.78 4.43
C ASP A 33 10.26 2.86 3.06
N PHE A 34 10.99 3.95 2.79
CA PHE A 34 11.74 4.11 1.54
C PHE A 34 12.79 3.01 1.35
N GLU A 35 13.64 2.74 2.33
CA GLU A 35 14.68 1.72 2.18
C GLU A 35 14.09 0.31 1.96
N TYR A 36 13.00 0.00 2.66
CA TYR A 36 12.30 -1.27 2.48
C TYR A 36 11.68 -1.41 1.09
N GLU A 37 10.91 -0.40 0.65
CA GLU A 37 10.26 -0.40 -0.67
C GLU A 37 11.28 -0.31 -1.81
N ARG A 38 12.40 0.41 -1.63
CA ARG A 38 13.50 0.48 -2.59
C ARG A 38 14.11 -0.89 -2.84
N ALA A 39 14.37 -1.67 -1.79
CA ALA A 39 14.89 -3.02 -1.93
C ALA A 39 13.93 -3.92 -2.71
N ILE A 40 12.62 -3.88 -2.40
CA ILE A 40 11.59 -4.63 -3.12
C ILE A 40 11.53 -4.20 -4.60
N ALA A 41 11.56 -2.90 -4.87
CA ALA A 41 11.55 -2.36 -6.22
C ALA A 41 12.72 -2.88 -7.06
N GLN A 42 13.93 -2.92 -6.50
CA GLN A 42 15.12 -3.43 -7.19
C GLN A 42 15.04 -4.93 -7.53
N ILE A 43 14.51 -5.73 -6.60
CA ILE A 43 14.30 -7.17 -6.85
C ILE A 43 13.21 -7.37 -7.91
N ASN A 44 12.10 -6.65 -7.80
CA ASN A 44 11.01 -6.74 -8.78
C ASN A 44 11.45 -6.30 -10.17
N GLN A 45 12.26 -5.25 -10.29
CA GLN A 45 12.83 -4.82 -11.58
C GLN A 45 13.71 -5.90 -12.21
N THR A 46 14.43 -6.67 -11.39
CA THR A 46 15.25 -7.80 -11.88
C THR A 46 14.38 -8.96 -12.34
N MET A 47 13.27 -9.24 -11.64
CA MET A 47 12.34 -10.33 -11.97
C MET A 47 11.38 -9.99 -13.12
N MET A 48 11.05 -8.70 -13.29
CA MET A 48 10.06 -8.20 -14.23
C MET A 48 10.45 -6.79 -14.72
N PRO A 49 11.42 -6.67 -15.64
CA PRO A 49 11.95 -5.39 -16.11
C PRO A 49 10.90 -4.49 -16.78
N GLU A 50 9.78 -5.05 -17.23
CA GLU A 50 8.69 -4.34 -17.89
C GLU A 50 7.73 -3.63 -16.92
N VAL A 51 7.90 -3.80 -15.61
CA VAL A 51 7.10 -3.12 -14.57
C VAL A 51 7.97 -2.15 -13.78
N GLU A 52 7.62 -0.87 -13.87
CA GLU A 52 8.32 0.18 -13.16
C GLU A 52 7.65 0.48 -11.82
N THR A 53 8.44 0.59 -10.75
CA THR A 53 7.92 0.91 -9.41
C THR A 53 8.03 2.42 -9.17
N ILE A 54 6.91 3.06 -8.88
CA ILE A 54 6.82 4.48 -8.54
C ILE A 54 6.57 4.61 -7.04
N LEU A 55 7.50 5.25 -6.33
CA LEU A 55 7.37 5.56 -4.91
C LEU A 55 6.76 6.95 -4.73
N LEU A 56 5.65 7.04 -4.00
CA LEU A 56 4.97 8.29 -3.68
C LEU A 56 5.13 8.63 -2.20
N LEU A 57 5.63 9.84 -1.93
CA LEU A 57 5.72 10.37 -0.58
C LEU A 57 4.32 10.73 -0.07
N SER A 58 3.99 10.23 1.12
CA SER A 58 2.75 10.58 1.80
C SER A 58 2.81 12.02 2.31
N LYS A 59 1.65 12.70 2.36
CA LYS A 59 1.58 13.99 3.05
C LYS A 59 1.92 13.82 4.54
N PRO A 60 2.60 14.80 5.17
CA PRO A 60 2.96 14.71 6.58
C PRO A 60 1.79 14.40 7.51
N GLU A 61 0.60 14.95 7.22
CA GLU A 61 -0.63 14.72 7.99
C GLU A 61 -1.07 13.24 8.06
N TYR A 62 -0.63 12.39 7.12
CA TYR A 62 -0.98 10.96 7.08
C TYR A 62 0.20 10.05 7.45
N SER A 63 1.38 10.62 7.74
CA SER A 63 2.61 9.85 7.95
C SER A 63 2.54 8.88 9.15
N ALA A 64 1.82 9.25 10.21
CA ALA A 64 1.64 8.43 11.40
C ALA A 64 0.57 7.33 11.25
N ILE A 65 -0.27 7.40 10.21
CA ILE A 65 -1.37 6.46 10.04
C ILE A 65 -0.83 5.15 9.47
N SER A 66 -1.13 4.05 10.17
CA SER A 66 -0.88 2.69 9.69
C SER A 66 -2.02 1.78 10.07
N SER A 67 -2.38 0.82 9.20
CA SER A 67 -3.43 -0.14 9.52
C SER A 67 -3.11 -0.96 10.78
N THR A 68 -1.83 -1.16 11.10
CA THR A 68 -1.41 -1.86 12.33
C THR A 68 -1.78 -1.06 13.57
N ILE A 69 -1.45 0.24 13.61
CA ILE A 69 -1.82 1.13 14.72
C ILE A 69 -3.34 1.27 14.81
N VAL A 70 -4.01 1.49 13.68
CA VAL A 70 -5.49 1.62 13.66
C VAL A 70 -6.19 0.36 14.17
N ARG A 71 -5.72 -0.83 13.75
CA ARG A 71 -6.25 -2.11 14.27
C ARG A 71 -5.98 -2.29 15.76
N ASP A 72 -4.87 -1.78 16.27
CA ASP A 72 -4.54 -1.86 17.70
C ASP A 72 -5.47 -0.96 18.54
N ILE A 73 -5.72 0.27 18.09
CA ILE A 73 -6.72 1.16 18.71
C ILE A 73 -8.09 0.48 18.74
N LEU A 74 -8.52 -0.09 17.60
CA LEU A 74 -9.81 -0.79 17.50
C LEU A 74 -9.91 -1.97 18.46
N ARG A 75 -8.85 -2.79 18.57
CA ARG A 75 -8.78 -3.94 19.50
C ARG A 75 -8.87 -3.53 20.98
N ASN A 76 -8.51 -2.30 21.30
CA ASN A 76 -8.55 -1.74 22.65
C ASN A 76 -9.71 -0.74 22.82
N ASN A 77 -10.75 -0.84 21.99
CA ASN A 77 -12.00 -0.06 22.06
C ASN A 77 -11.80 1.47 21.93
N GLY A 78 -10.72 1.91 21.28
CA GLY A 78 -10.50 3.32 20.98
C GLY A 78 -11.23 3.79 19.71
N ASP A 79 -11.45 5.10 19.60
CA ASP A 79 -12.06 5.71 18.41
C ASP A 79 -11.07 5.79 17.25
N VAL A 80 -11.42 5.16 16.12
CA VAL A 80 -10.63 5.15 14.89
C VAL A 80 -11.22 6.04 13.79
N SER A 81 -12.37 6.68 14.03
CA SER A 81 -13.06 7.51 13.04
C SER A 81 -12.22 8.65 12.44
N PRO A 82 -11.21 9.24 13.12
CA PRO A 82 -10.34 10.25 12.51
C PRO A 82 -9.34 9.68 11.49
N PHE A 83 -9.11 8.36 11.46
CA PHE A 83 -8.03 7.73 10.70
C PHE A 83 -8.50 6.90 9.50
N VAL A 84 -9.82 6.77 9.31
CA VAL A 84 -10.42 5.92 8.27
C VAL A 84 -11.55 6.64 7.54
N PRO A 85 -11.88 6.25 6.30
CA PRO A 85 -13.06 6.77 5.61
C PRO A 85 -14.35 6.47 6.39
N LYS A 86 -15.33 7.38 6.34
CA LYS A 86 -16.60 7.27 7.08
C LYS A 86 -17.39 6.03 6.67
N GLU A 87 -17.30 5.65 5.41
CA GLU A 87 -17.97 4.49 4.82
C GLU A 87 -17.47 3.17 5.41
N LEU A 88 -16.27 3.15 5.99
CA LEU A 88 -15.68 1.97 6.64
C LEU A 88 -16.29 1.71 8.01
N ILE A 89 -16.73 2.76 8.74
CA ILE A 89 -17.15 2.68 10.15
C ILE A 89 -18.25 1.65 10.38
N LYS A 90 -19.17 1.46 9.43
CA LYS A 90 -20.25 0.46 9.53
C LYS A 90 -19.79 -1.00 9.44
N PHE A 91 -18.52 -1.23 9.09
CA PHE A 91 -17.91 -2.55 8.95
C PHE A 91 -16.83 -2.85 10.00
N LEU A 92 -16.51 -1.87 10.86
CA LEU A 92 -15.56 -2.01 11.97
C LEU A 92 -16.28 -2.48 13.23
#